data_AF-T0QD44-F1
#
_entry.id   AF-T0QD44-F1
#
_cell.length_a   1.000
_cell.length_b   1.000
_cell.length_c   1.000
_cell.angle_alpha   90.00
_cell.angle_beta   90.00
_cell.angle_gamma   90.00
#
_symmetry.space_group_name_H-M   'P 1'
#
loop_
_entity.id
_entity.type
_entity.pdbx_description
1 polymer ?
#
loop_
_entity_poly.entity_id
_entity_poly.type
_entity_poly.pdbx_seq_one_letter_code
_entity_poly.pdbx_strand_id
1 'polypeptide(L)'
;MTKSKNQKKQRDSSVRGSTKISKKAAKGSAKKNAAKTTQVVAKPAAKGGKKAGLSAMQEQMKRRLEGGKFRMLNEQLYTTTGVEAFEEFQAEPELFDTYHEGFREMAEKWPLNPLDTFINYVKAHPKAVVADFGCGDARLAASVPNTVHSFDLVSRNPSVTACNIANVPLENESVDVAVYCLALMGTTLVEYLLEGRRVLKPNGVMKIAEVKSRMETPSLGIPGFVKKVTDLGFDLKHKDESNKMFVTFEFVKTKRSPKANVQIEMKACEYKRR
;
A
#
# COMPACT_ATOMS: atom_id res chain seq x y z
N MET A 1 -44.40 24.06 -29.54
CA MET A 1 -45.34 24.74 -28.63
C MET A 1 -44.86 24.55 -27.19
N THR A 2 -44.81 25.66 -26.43
CA THR A 2 -44.85 25.82 -24.95
C THR A 2 -43.91 24.97 -24.06
N LYS A 3 -42.82 25.49 -23.44
CA LYS A 3 -42.62 26.51 -22.37
C LYS A 3 -43.04 26.10 -20.93
N SER A 4 -42.13 26.46 -20.01
CA SER A 4 -42.30 26.87 -18.59
C SER A 4 -42.40 25.76 -17.53
N LYS A 5 -41.98 25.95 -16.27
CA LYS A 5 -41.07 26.87 -15.53
C LYS A 5 -41.12 26.39 -14.06
N ASN A 6 -39.96 26.35 -13.41
CA ASN A 6 -39.66 26.93 -12.09
C ASN A 6 -40.75 26.93 -10.97
N GLN A 7 -40.43 26.39 -9.78
CA GLN A 7 -40.65 27.13 -8.52
C GLN A 7 -39.94 26.55 -7.28
N LYS A 8 -39.43 27.51 -6.51
CA LYS A 8 -38.70 27.50 -5.24
C LYS A 8 -39.70 27.58 -4.08
N LYS A 9 -39.41 26.99 -2.91
CA LYS A 9 -39.95 27.49 -1.63
C LYS A 9 -39.10 27.10 -0.42
N GLN A 10 -38.47 28.12 0.17
CA GLN A 10 -38.08 28.17 1.58
C GLN A 10 -39.32 28.11 2.47
N ARG A 11 -39.16 27.59 3.69
CA ARG A 11 -39.85 28.14 4.88
C ARG A 11 -39.01 27.89 6.13
N ASP A 12 -38.81 29.00 6.82
CA ASP A 12 -38.21 29.19 8.14
C ASP A 12 -39.33 29.10 9.20
N SER A 13 -39.01 28.62 10.41
CA SER A 13 -39.79 28.94 11.62
C SER A 13 -39.03 28.54 12.90
N SER A 14 -38.56 29.58 13.58
CA SER A 14 -38.15 29.63 14.99
C SER A 14 -39.29 29.34 15.97
N VAL A 15 -39.03 28.66 17.09
CA VAL A 15 -39.69 28.92 18.39
C VAL A 15 -38.73 28.68 19.57
N ARG A 16 -38.75 29.65 20.49
CA ARG A 16 -38.04 29.79 21.77
C ARG A 16 -38.46 28.76 22.83
N GLY A 17 -37.57 28.50 23.80
CA GLY A 17 -37.92 27.95 25.12
C GLY A 17 -36.75 28.01 26.09
N SER A 18 -36.84 28.88 27.09
CA SER A 18 -35.79 29.31 28.00
C SER A 18 -35.81 28.60 29.36
N THR A 19 -34.66 28.71 30.06
CA THR A 19 -34.47 28.77 31.53
C THR A 19 -34.59 27.49 32.37
N LYS A 20 -33.48 27.13 33.06
CA LYS A 20 -33.33 27.37 34.51
C LYS A 20 -31.91 27.09 35.01
N ILE A 21 -31.25 28.16 35.45
CA ILE A 21 -30.09 28.15 36.36
C ILE A 21 -30.65 28.18 37.79
N SER A 22 -30.12 27.35 38.68
CA SER A 22 -30.29 27.52 40.13
C SER A 22 -28.94 27.44 40.83
N LYS A 23 -28.44 28.60 41.26
CA LYS A 23 -27.47 28.75 42.34
C LYS A 23 -28.19 28.57 43.67
N LYS A 24 -27.58 27.86 44.63
CA LYS A 24 -27.73 28.15 46.05
C LYS A 24 -26.40 27.91 46.76
N ALA A 25 -25.88 28.98 47.35
CA ALA A 25 -24.80 28.98 48.32
C ALA A 25 -25.40 28.94 49.73
N ALA A 26 -24.70 28.36 50.70
CA ALA A 26 -24.20 29.04 51.91
C ALA A 26 -23.75 28.05 53.00
N LYS A 27 -22.56 28.35 53.56
CA LYS A 27 -22.12 28.33 54.98
C LYS A 27 -22.46 27.07 55.83
N GLY A 28 -21.57 26.48 56.61
CA GLY A 28 -20.27 26.85 57.15
C GLY A 28 -20.13 26.16 58.52
N SER A 29 -18.94 25.70 58.90
CA SER A 29 -18.50 25.62 60.29
C SER A 29 -17.04 25.16 60.36
N ALA A 30 -16.22 26.01 60.96
CA ALA A 30 -14.85 25.75 61.30
C ALA A 30 -14.77 24.93 62.59
N LYS A 31 -13.80 24.01 62.67
CA LYS A 31 -13.14 23.65 63.93
C LYS A 31 -11.63 23.54 63.69
N LYS A 32 -10.90 24.42 64.36
CA LYS A 32 -9.46 24.36 64.57
C LYS A 32 -9.14 23.20 65.52
N ASN A 33 -8.02 22.53 65.32
CA ASN A 33 -7.14 22.15 66.43
C ASN A 33 -5.69 22.09 65.94
N ALA A 34 -4.81 22.61 66.79
CA ALA A 34 -3.45 22.99 66.50
C ALA A 34 -2.44 21.84 66.66
N ALA A 35 -1.41 21.93 65.82
CA ALA A 35 0.00 21.65 66.05
C ALA A 35 0.43 20.40 66.85
N LYS A 36 1.21 19.54 66.19
CA LYS A 36 2.53 19.13 66.69
C LYS A 36 3.48 18.83 65.53
N THR A 37 4.57 19.58 65.53
CA THR A 37 5.70 19.51 64.61
C THR A 37 6.64 18.38 65.06
N THR A 38 6.97 17.47 64.15
CA THR A 38 8.23 16.71 64.20
C THR A 38 8.81 16.69 62.79
N GLN A 39 9.88 17.47 62.62
CA GLN A 39 10.72 17.46 61.44
C GLN A 39 11.54 16.16 61.44
N VAL A 40 11.51 15.41 60.34
CA VAL A 40 12.53 14.42 60.03
C VAL A 40 13.00 14.70 58.61
N VAL A 41 14.26 15.13 58.50
CA VAL A 41 14.94 15.47 57.27
C VAL A 41 15.23 14.19 56.48
N ALA A 42 14.75 14.09 55.24
CA ALA A 42 15.18 13.08 54.29
C ALA A 42 15.50 13.72 52.93
N LYS A 43 16.72 13.46 52.46
CA LYS A 43 17.37 13.92 51.21
C LYS A 43 16.50 13.67 49.95
N PRO A 44 16.66 14.48 48.89
CA PRO A 44 15.88 14.34 47.67
C PRO A 44 16.43 13.19 46.81
N ALA A 45 15.60 12.19 46.54
CA ALA A 45 15.87 11.20 45.49
C ALA A 45 15.51 11.81 44.13
N ALA A 46 16.53 11.99 43.30
CA ALA A 46 16.40 12.40 41.91
C ALA A 46 15.51 11.41 41.14
N LYS A 47 14.36 11.88 40.65
CA LYS A 47 13.57 11.13 39.67
C LYS A 47 14.15 11.38 38.28
N GLY A 48 15.10 10.52 37.90
CA GLY A 48 15.40 10.28 36.49
C GLY A 48 14.18 9.64 35.83
N GLY A 49 13.45 10.41 35.02
CA GLY A 49 12.35 9.92 34.22
C GLY A 49 12.85 8.99 33.11
N LYS A 50 12.92 7.69 33.38
CA LYS A 50 12.94 6.68 32.31
C LYS A 50 11.56 6.68 31.66
N LYS A 51 11.48 6.87 30.34
CA LYS A 51 10.26 6.63 29.56
C LYS A 51 9.78 5.20 29.87
N ALA A 52 8.64 5.05 30.51
CA ALA A 52 8.05 3.75 30.78
C ALA A 52 7.61 3.13 29.44
N GLY A 53 8.16 1.97 29.10
CA GLY A 53 7.67 1.16 27.98
C GLY A 53 6.23 0.67 28.24
N LEU A 54 5.53 0.29 27.17
CA LEU A 54 4.18 -0.27 27.25
C LEU A 54 4.19 -1.57 28.07
N SER A 55 3.09 -1.85 28.78
CA SER A 55 2.89 -3.17 29.39
C SER A 55 2.72 -4.25 28.31
N ALA A 56 2.97 -5.51 28.65
CA ALA A 56 2.81 -6.64 27.70
C ALA A 56 1.40 -6.70 27.09
N MET A 57 0.35 -6.38 27.87
CA MET A 57 -1.03 -6.29 27.37
C MET A 57 -1.21 -5.12 26.42
N GLN A 58 -0.64 -3.95 26.73
CA GLN A 58 -0.70 -2.78 25.85
C GLN A 58 0.04 -3.03 24.53
N GLU A 59 1.18 -3.73 24.58
CA GLU A 59 1.93 -4.12 23.39
C GLU A 59 1.13 -5.11 22.53
N GLN A 60 0.48 -6.10 23.15
CA GLN A 60 -0.40 -7.04 22.44
C GLN A 60 -1.61 -6.34 21.81
N MET A 61 -2.22 -5.37 22.50
CA MET A 61 -3.32 -4.57 21.96
C MET A 61 -2.85 -3.69 20.79
N LYS A 62 -1.66 -3.08 20.90
CA LYS A 62 -1.04 -2.27 19.85
C LYS A 62 -0.79 -3.10 18.58
N ARG A 63 -0.16 -4.27 18.70
CA ARG A 63 0.08 -5.18 17.57
C ARG A 63 -1.22 -5.62 16.88
N ARG A 64 -2.29 -5.87 17.67
CA ARG A 64 -3.61 -6.20 17.12
C ARG A 64 -4.23 -5.05 16.34
N LEU A 65 -4.05 -3.81 16.81
CA LEU A 65 -4.54 -2.61 16.14
C LEU A 65 -3.78 -2.36 14.84
N GLU A 66 -2.45 -2.49 14.85
CA GLU A 66 -1.58 -2.34 13.68
C GLU A 66 -1.92 -3.36 12.58
N GLY A 67 -2.05 -4.64 12.94
CA GLY A 67 -2.52 -5.66 11.98
C GLY A 67 -3.96 -5.47 11.50
N GLY A 68 -4.80 -4.74 12.24
CA GLY A 68 -6.12 -4.29 11.79
C GLY A 68 -6.01 -3.21 10.72
N LYS A 69 -5.25 -2.15 11.00
CA LYS A 69 -4.99 -1.05 10.06
C LYS A 69 -4.37 -1.53 8.76
N PHE A 70 -3.33 -2.37 8.83
CA PHE A 70 -2.71 -2.96 7.65
C PHE A 70 -3.72 -3.68 6.75
N ARG A 71 -4.60 -4.52 7.32
CA ARG A 71 -5.60 -5.24 6.52
C ARG A 71 -6.60 -4.32 5.85
N MET A 72 -7.09 -3.31 6.56
CA MET A 72 -8.01 -2.32 6.00
C MET A 72 -7.35 -1.57 4.83
N LEU A 73 -6.12 -1.08 5.05
CA LEU A 73 -5.37 -0.36 4.03
C LEU A 73 -5.05 -1.24 2.82
N ASN A 74 -4.65 -2.49 3.05
CA ASN A 74 -4.40 -3.46 1.98
C ASN A 74 -5.68 -3.74 1.16
N GLU A 75 -6.84 -3.91 1.80
CA GLU A 75 -8.11 -4.09 1.10
C GLU A 75 -8.50 -2.84 0.28
N GLN A 76 -8.30 -1.66 0.84
CA GLN A 76 -8.53 -0.38 0.16
C GLN A 76 -7.63 -0.23 -1.08
N LEU A 77 -6.34 -0.54 -0.97
CA LEU A 77 -5.41 -0.52 -2.11
C LEU A 77 -5.81 -1.48 -3.23
N TYR A 78 -6.55 -2.56 -2.95
CA TYR A 78 -7.07 -3.46 -3.99
C TYR A 78 -8.38 -3.02 -4.64
N THR A 79 -9.11 -2.09 -4.00
CA THR A 79 -10.43 -1.65 -4.45
C THR A 79 -10.46 -0.23 -5.01
N THR A 80 -9.32 0.47 -4.99
CA THR A 80 -9.13 1.84 -5.50
C THR A 80 -8.37 1.85 -6.84
N THR A 81 -8.51 2.95 -7.58
CA THR A 81 -7.70 3.19 -8.78
C THR A 81 -6.28 3.65 -8.42
N GLY A 82 -5.32 3.49 -9.33
CA GLY A 82 -3.95 3.99 -9.10
C GLY A 82 -3.86 5.50 -8.91
N VAL A 83 -4.80 6.27 -9.47
CA VAL A 83 -4.88 7.73 -9.27
C VAL A 83 -5.33 8.06 -7.86
N GLU A 84 -6.44 7.46 -7.39
CA GLU A 84 -6.96 7.68 -6.04
C GLU A 84 -5.94 7.22 -4.97
N ALA A 85 -5.32 6.04 -5.17
CA ALA A 85 -4.29 5.54 -4.28
C ALA A 85 -3.08 6.48 -4.21
N PHE A 86 -2.67 7.07 -5.34
CA PHE A 86 -1.59 8.04 -5.36
C PHE A 86 -1.98 9.33 -4.63
N GLU A 87 -3.14 9.91 -4.92
CA GLU A 87 -3.62 11.11 -4.23
C GLU A 87 -3.72 10.93 -2.71
N GLU A 88 -4.25 9.79 -2.27
CA GLU A 88 -4.36 9.45 -0.85
C GLU A 88 -2.98 9.33 -0.18
N PHE A 89 -2.04 8.60 -0.79
CA PHE A 89 -0.71 8.41 -0.23
C PHE A 89 0.16 9.67 -0.30
N GLN A 90 -0.15 10.62 -1.18
CA GLN A 90 0.46 11.95 -1.16
C GLN A 90 -0.14 12.82 -0.04
N ALA A 91 -1.44 12.69 0.24
CA ALA A 91 -2.11 13.42 1.32
C ALA A 91 -1.69 12.92 2.72
N GLU A 92 -1.55 11.60 2.88
CA GLU A 92 -1.15 10.94 4.12
C GLU A 92 0.02 9.96 3.90
N PRO A 93 1.26 10.46 3.74
CA PRO A 93 2.41 9.60 3.44
C PRO A 93 2.70 8.53 4.49
N GLU A 94 2.27 8.70 5.75
CA GLU A 94 2.44 7.72 6.83
C GLU A 94 1.66 6.41 6.59
N LEU A 95 0.67 6.42 5.68
CA LEU A 95 -0.02 5.21 5.23
C LEU A 95 0.96 4.23 4.57
N PHE A 96 1.95 4.74 3.84
CA PHE A 96 3.03 3.93 3.28
C PHE A 96 3.78 3.15 4.36
N ASP A 97 4.17 3.83 5.43
CA ASP A 97 4.93 3.23 6.53
C ASP A 97 4.09 2.15 7.23
N THR A 98 2.80 2.43 7.46
CA THR A 98 1.83 1.49 8.03
C THR A 98 1.61 0.26 7.14
N TYR A 99 1.48 0.46 5.83
CA TYR A 99 1.31 -0.63 4.87
C TYR A 99 2.56 -1.52 4.84
N HIS A 100 3.74 -0.92 4.67
CA HIS A 100 4.98 -1.67 4.52
C HIS A 100 5.43 -2.37 5.80
N GLU A 101 5.14 -1.82 6.98
CA GLU A 101 5.36 -2.54 8.25
C GLU A 101 4.54 -3.82 8.30
N GLY A 102 3.23 -3.75 8.04
CA GLY A 102 2.37 -4.92 8.01
C GLY A 102 2.73 -5.92 6.90
N PHE A 103 3.11 -5.42 5.72
CA PHE A 103 3.54 -6.27 4.61
C PHE A 103 4.83 -7.04 4.94
N ARG A 104 5.84 -6.38 5.56
CA ARG A 104 7.09 -7.02 5.97
C ARG A 104 6.83 -8.17 6.96
N GLU A 105 5.99 -7.95 7.97
CA GLU A 105 5.61 -9.00 8.92
C GLU A 105 4.95 -10.22 8.26
N MET A 106 4.26 -10.03 7.11
CA MET A 106 3.66 -11.12 6.35
C MET A 106 4.67 -11.79 5.42
N ALA A 107 5.53 -11.02 4.77
CA ALA A 107 6.54 -11.51 3.83
C ALA A 107 7.65 -12.32 4.53
N GLU A 108 8.05 -11.95 5.76
CA GLU A 108 9.03 -12.69 6.57
C GLU A 108 8.60 -14.14 6.88
N LYS A 109 7.29 -14.42 6.83
CA LYS A 109 6.75 -15.76 7.08
C LYS A 109 6.85 -16.67 5.86
N TRP A 110 7.22 -16.15 4.70
CA TRP A 110 7.33 -16.94 3.48
C TRP A 110 8.72 -17.57 3.39
N PRO A 111 8.84 -18.87 3.08
CA PRO A 111 10.13 -19.54 2.99
C PRO A 111 11.01 -19.01 1.85
N LEU A 112 10.40 -18.31 0.89
CA LEU A 112 11.06 -17.68 -0.25
C LEU A 112 10.31 -16.39 -0.56
N ASN A 113 11.04 -15.29 -0.75
CA ASN A 113 10.47 -14.04 -1.25
C ASN A 113 10.56 -14.02 -2.79
N PRO A 114 9.46 -13.74 -3.53
CA PRO A 114 9.51 -13.71 -4.99
C PRO A 114 10.55 -12.74 -5.55
N LEU A 115 10.84 -11.64 -4.84
CA LEU A 115 11.82 -10.65 -5.27
C LEU A 115 13.23 -11.24 -5.40
N ASP A 116 13.57 -12.24 -4.57
CA ASP A 116 14.88 -12.90 -4.63
C ASP A 116 15.10 -13.58 -5.99
N THR A 117 14.03 -14.13 -6.59
CA THR A 117 14.08 -14.75 -7.92
C THR A 117 14.38 -13.71 -9.02
N PHE A 118 13.84 -12.51 -8.88
CA PHE A 118 14.05 -11.42 -9.84
C PHE A 118 15.41 -10.74 -9.66
N ILE A 119 15.88 -10.60 -8.43
CA ILE A 119 17.26 -10.17 -8.14
C ILE A 119 18.26 -11.11 -8.84
N ASN A 120 18.07 -12.42 -8.70
CA ASN A 120 18.95 -13.41 -9.35
C ASN A 120 18.89 -13.31 -10.88
N TYR A 121 17.70 -13.12 -11.45
CA TYR A 121 17.54 -12.88 -12.88
C TYR A 121 18.30 -11.63 -13.35
N VAL A 122 18.15 -10.51 -12.64
CA VAL A 122 18.82 -9.24 -13.01
C VAL A 122 20.34 -9.35 -12.88
N LYS A 123 20.85 -10.04 -11.84
CA LYS A 123 22.30 -10.33 -11.71
C LYS A 123 22.87 -11.13 -12.88
N ALA A 124 22.07 -12.03 -13.47
CA ALA A 124 22.46 -12.76 -14.68
C ALA A 124 22.43 -11.90 -15.96
N HIS A 125 21.88 -10.69 -15.89
CA HIS A 125 21.78 -9.74 -17.01
C HIS A 125 22.41 -8.39 -16.61
N PRO A 126 23.74 -8.32 -16.42
CA PRO A 126 24.40 -7.18 -15.77
C PRO A 126 24.34 -5.86 -16.55
N LYS A 127 23.94 -5.89 -17.83
CA LYS A 127 23.79 -4.70 -18.69
C LYS A 127 22.33 -4.22 -18.81
N ALA A 128 21.38 -4.96 -18.25
CA ALA A 128 19.96 -4.61 -18.35
C ALA A 128 19.65 -3.35 -17.54
N VAL A 129 18.92 -2.42 -18.15
CA VAL A 129 18.23 -1.33 -17.48
C VAL A 129 16.88 -1.83 -17.00
N VAL A 130 16.56 -1.64 -15.72
CA VAL A 130 15.38 -2.22 -15.08
C VAL A 130 14.42 -1.11 -14.64
N ALA A 131 13.12 -1.30 -14.85
CA ALA A 131 12.07 -0.56 -14.17
C ALA A 131 11.38 -1.46 -13.14
N ASP A 132 11.35 -1.04 -11.89
CA ASP A 132 10.73 -1.73 -10.76
C ASP A 132 9.45 -0.99 -10.35
N PHE A 133 8.30 -1.54 -10.76
CA PHE A 133 6.99 -0.95 -10.57
C PHE A 133 6.40 -1.44 -9.24
N GLY A 134 6.12 -0.52 -8.31
CA GLY A 134 5.74 -0.84 -6.93
C GLY A 134 6.91 -1.40 -6.14
N CYS A 135 8.02 -0.67 -6.13
CA CYS A 135 9.31 -1.13 -5.62
C CYS A 135 9.40 -1.21 -4.09
N GLY A 136 8.44 -0.65 -3.35
CA GLY A 136 8.48 -0.47 -1.91
C GLY A 136 9.76 0.23 -1.46
N ASP A 137 10.53 -0.44 -0.60
CA ASP A 137 11.80 0.07 -0.05
C ASP A 137 12.97 0.10 -1.07
N ALA A 138 12.72 -0.18 -2.36
CA ALA A 138 13.70 -0.30 -3.45
C ALA A 138 14.79 -1.37 -3.22
N ARG A 139 14.38 -2.50 -2.62
CA ARG A 139 15.30 -3.62 -2.34
C ARG A 139 15.96 -4.19 -3.61
N LEU A 140 15.27 -4.18 -4.76
CA LEU A 140 15.87 -4.62 -6.02
C LEU A 140 17.07 -3.75 -6.40
N ALA A 141 16.88 -2.42 -6.42
CA ALA A 141 17.93 -1.45 -6.73
C ALA A 141 19.13 -1.59 -5.79
N ALA A 142 18.89 -1.79 -4.49
CA ALA A 142 19.96 -2.00 -3.50
C ALA A 142 20.72 -3.33 -3.66
N SER A 143 20.17 -4.30 -4.39
CA SER A 143 20.71 -5.67 -4.46
C SER A 143 21.51 -5.98 -5.72
N VAL A 144 21.56 -5.06 -6.68
CA VAL A 144 22.17 -5.26 -8.00
C VAL A 144 22.97 -4.04 -8.44
N PRO A 145 24.02 -4.20 -9.28
CA PRO A 145 24.77 -3.07 -9.82
C PRO A 145 24.09 -2.41 -11.04
N ASN A 146 23.00 -2.99 -11.53
CA ASN A 146 22.25 -2.50 -12.68
C ASN A 146 21.66 -1.11 -12.42
N THR A 147 21.42 -0.34 -13.48
CA THR A 147 20.53 0.80 -13.40
C THR A 147 19.10 0.31 -13.15
N VAL A 148 18.54 0.64 -11.99
CA VAL A 148 17.16 0.32 -11.61
C VAL A 148 16.40 1.61 -11.37
N HIS A 149 15.36 1.85 -12.16
CA HIS A 149 14.38 2.90 -11.96
C HIS A 149 13.28 2.36 -11.05
N SER A 150 13.22 2.85 -9.81
CA SER A 150 12.28 2.38 -8.79
C SER A 150 11.11 3.34 -8.65
N PHE A 151 9.89 2.83 -8.77
CA PHE A 151 8.65 3.60 -8.74
C PHE A 151 7.70 3.09 -7.66
N ASP A 152 7.16 3.99 -6.86
CA ASP A 152 6.11 3.67 -5.88
C ASP A 152 5.22 4.88 -5.61
N LEU A 153 4.15 4.73 -4.84
CA LEU A 153 3.24 5.81 -4.50
C LEU A 153 3.91 6.86 -3.60
N VAL A 154 4.92 6.49 -2.82
CA VAL A 154 5.65 7.37 -1.91
C VAL A 154 7.15 7.14 -2.02
N SER A 155 7.93 8.22 -1.92
CA SER A 155 9.40 8.15 -1.84
C SER A 155 9.85 8.26 -0.38
N ARG A 156 10.36 7.15 0.17
CA ARG A 156 11.08 7.09 1.46
C ARG A 156 12.58 6.83 1.30
N ASN A 157 13.00 6.54 0.08
CA ASN A 157 14.37 6.26 -0.31
C ASN A 157 14.70 7.17 -1.51
N PRO A 158 15.85 7.87 -1.53
CA PRO A 158 16.24 8.73 -2.66
C PRO A 158 16.27 8.04 -4.03
N SER A 159 16.40 6.71 -4.06
CA SER A 159 16.33 5.92 -5.28
C SER A 159 14.91 5.68 -5.80
N VAL A 160 13.87 6.03 -5.03
CA VAL A 160 12.46 5.86 -5.38
C VAL A 160 11.89 7.15 -5.93
N THR A 161 11.30 7.05 -7.12
CA THR A 161 10.48 8.11 -7.71
C THR A 161 9.02 7.89 -7.32
N ALA A 162 8.43 8.86 -6.60
CA ALA A 162 7.03 8.81 -6.22
C ALA A 162 6.12 9.11 -7.43
N CYS A 163 5.29 8.15 -7.85
CA CYS A 163 4.32 8.30 -8.93
C CYS A 163 3.25 7.20 -8.93
N ASN A 164 2.13 7.45 -9.62
CA ASN A 164 1.24 6.37 -10.05
C ASN A 164 1.96 5.53 -11.13
N ILE A 165 2.14 4.25 -10.87
CA ILE A 165 2.88 3.31 -11.74
C ILE A 165 2.16 3.01 -13.08
N ALA A 166 0.95 3.53 -13.30
CA ALA A 166 0.28 3.58 -14.61
C ALA A 166 0.86 4.65 -15.54
N ASN A 167 1.67 5.59 -15.03
CA ASN A 167 2.31 6.64 -15.79
C ASN A 167 3.63 7.05 -15.12
N VAL A 168 4.72 6.35 -15.48
CA VAL A 168 6.05 6.59 -14.92
C VAL A 168 6.83 7.59 -15.78
N PRO A 169 7.72 8.41 -15.19
CA PRO A 169 8.49 9.43 -15.91
C PRO A 169 9.67 8.82 -16.66
N LEU A 170 9.39 7.88 -17.57
CA LEU A 170 10.36 7.27 -18.48
C LEU A 170 9.91 7.44 -19.93
N GLU A 171 10.89 7.55 -20.81
CA GLU A 171 10.66 7.54 -22.26
C GLU A 171 10.17 6.18 -22.75
N ASN A 172 9.52 6.18 -23.91
CA ASN A 172 9.14 4.95 -24.59
C ASN A 172 10.39 4.11 -24.89
N GLU A 173 10.28 2.78 -24.75
CA GLU A 173 11.34 1.83 -25.14
C GLU A 173 12.72 2.13 -24.50
N SER A 174 12.72 2.58 -23.25
CA SER A 174 13.92 2.99 -22.50
C SER A 174 14.52 1.87 -21.64
N VAL A 175 13.77 0.84 -21.27
CA VAL A 175 14.22 -0.22 -20.34
C VAL A 175 14.24 -1.61 -20.97
N ASP A 176 15.11 -2.49 -20.46
CA ASP A 176 15.26 -3.86 -20.93
C ASP A 176 14.37 -4.84 -20.14
N VAL A 177 14.15 -4.55 -18.85
CA VAL A 177 13.35 -5.38 -17.93
C VAL A 177 12.35 -4.52 -17.16
N ALA A 178 11.09 -4.96 -17.09
CA ALA A 178 10.06 -4.41 -16.22
C ALA A 178 9.69 -5.45 -15.16
N VAL A 179 9.69 -5.05 -13.89
CA VAL A 179 9.41 -5.92 -12.74
C VAL A 179 8.14 -5.44 -12.04
N TYR A 180 7.22 -6.37 -11.80
CA TYR A 180 6.07 -6.22 -10.91
C TYR A 180 6.15 -7.33 -9.86
N CYS A 181 6.65 -7.01 -8.67
CA CYS A 181 6.79 -7.99 -7.60
C CYS A 181 5.75 -7.72 -6.51
N LEU A 182 4.62 -8.44 -6.56
CA LEU A 182 3.47 -8.24 -5.65
C LEU A 182 2.88 -6.83 -5.72
N ALA A 183 2.99 -6.20 -6.89
CA ALA A 183 2.72 -4.77 -7.11
C ALA A 183 1.49 -4.51 -7.98
N LEU A 184 0.85 -5.55 -8.55
CA LEU A 184 -0.35 -5.38 -9.36
C LEU A 184 -1.58 -5.17 -8.46
N MET A 185 -1.63 -4.04 -7.76
CA MET A 185 -2.68 -3.65 -6.79
C MET A 185 -3.68 -2.66 -7.39
N GLY A 186 -4.92 -2.68 -6.91
CA GLY A 186 -5.98 -1.78 -7.37
C GLY A 186 -6.70 -2.27 -8.62
N THR A 187 -7.55 -1.40 -9.16
CA THR A 187 -8.50 -1.72 -10.25
C THR A 187 -7.95 -1.41 -11.66
N THR A 188 -6.82 -0.71 -11.76
CA THR A 188 -6.21 -0.23 -13.02
C THR A 188 -5.09 -1.16 -13.53
N LEU A 189 -5.24 -2.48 -13.34
CA LEU A 189 -4.21 -3.48 -13.64
C LEU A 189 -3.70 -3.45 -15.09
N VAL A 190 -4.61 -3.23 -16.03
CA VAL A 190 -4.29 -3.21 -17.46
C VAL A 190 -3.44 -1.98 -17.80
N GLU A 191 -3.69 -0.84 -17.14
CA GLU A 191 -2.90 0.38 -17.34
C GLU A 191 -1.46 0.18 -16.89
N TYR A 192 -1.22 -0.46 -15.74
CA TYR A 192 0.12 -0.77 -15.28
C TYR A 192 0.88 -1.65 -16.28
N LEU A 193 0.24 -2.69 -16.80
CA LEU A 193 0.87 -3.61 -17.76
C LEU A 193 1.13 -2.92 -19.11
N LEU A 194 0.24 -2.02 -19.54
CA LEU A 194 0.44 -1.20 -20.73
C LEU A 194 1.55 -0.19 -20.53
N GLU A 195 1.72 0.34 -19.33
CA GLU A 195 2.82 1.24 -19.01
C GLU A 195 4.17 0.52 -19.02
N GLY A 196 4.24 -0.68 -18.44
CA GLY A 196 5.39 -1.57 -18.58
C GLY A 196 5.70 -1.89 -20.04
N ARG A 197 4.66 -2.10 -20.85
CA ARG A 197 4.81 -2.30 -22.30
C ARG A 197 5.39 -1.07 -23.01
N ARG A 198 4.94 0.13 -22.64
CA ARG A 198 5.37 1.40 -23.25
C ARG A 198 6.87 1.60 -23.03
N VAL A 199 7.34 1.43 -21.79
CA VAL A 199 8.75 1.67 -21.44
C VAL A 199 9.69 0.54 -21.88
N LEU A 200 9.20 -0.70 -22.03
CA LEU A 200 10.04 -1.82 -22.48
C LEU A 200 10.51 -1.64 -23.93
N LYS A 201 11.78 -1.92 -24.20
CA LYS A 201 12.31 -2.06 -25.57
C LYS A 201 11.64 -3.22 -26.32
N PRO A 202 11.70 -3.25 -27.66
CA PRO A 202 11.33 -4.44 -28.42
C PRO A 202 12.08 -5.67 -27.91
N ASN A 203 11.36 -6.78 -27.70
CA ASN A 203 11.87 -8.01 -27.07
C ASN A 203 12.31 -7.87 -25.60
N GLY A 204 12.03 -6.74 -24.95
CA GLY A 204 12.25 -6.56 -23.52
C GLY A 204 11.39 -7.52 -22.68
N VAL A 205 11.81 -7.74 -21.44
CA VAL A 205 11.25 -8.78 -20.56
C VAL A 205 10.40 -8.17 -19.45
N MET A 206 9.19 -8.68 -19.27
CA MET A 206 8.33 -8.35 -18.14
C MET A 206 8.31 -9.53 -17.16
N LYS A 207 8.70 -9.26 -15.92
CA LYS A 207 8.70 -10.21 -14.80
C LYS A 207 7.56 -9.85 -13.86
N ILE A 208 6.68 -10.82 -13.59
CA ILE A 208 5.53 -10.64 -12.70
C ILE A 208 5.55 -11.72 -11.64
N ALA A 209 5.42 -11.34 -10.37
CA ALA A 209 5.15 -12.27 -9.28
C ALA A 209 3.89 -11.83 -8.55
N GLU A 210 2.94 -12.74 -8.39
CA GLU A 210 1.67 -12.46 -7.72
C GLU A 210 1.20 -13.64 -6.86
N VAL A 211 0.46 -13.34 -5.79
CA VAL A 211 -0.14 -14.37 -4.92
C VAL A 211 -1.17 -15.16 -5.70
N LYS A 212 -1.07 -16.50 -5.67
CA LYS A 212 -1.91 -17.40 -6.49
C LYS A 212 -3.40 -17.19 -6.25
N SER A 213 -3.81 -17.04 -4.98
CA SER A 213 -5.22 -16.88 -4.61
C SER A 213 -5.89 -15.65 -5.23
N ARG A 214 -5.11 -14.64 -5.64
CA ARG A 214 -5.63 -13.46 -6.36
C ARG A 214 -6.14 -13.81 -7.76
N MET A 215 -5.49 -14.77 -8.42
CA MET A 215 -5.85 -15.18 -9.79
C MET A 215 -6.93 -16.26 -9.82
N GLU A 216 -7.29 -16.85 -8.67
CA GLU A 216 -8.29 -17.92 -8.53
C GLU A 216 -9.74 -17.40 -8.62
N THR A 217 -10.07 -16.62 -9.65
CA THR A 217 -11.45 -16.28 -10.01
C THR A 217 -11.99 -17.27 -11.03
N PRO A 218 -13.31 -17.53 -11.08
CA PRO A 218 -13.90 -18.41 -12.08
C PRO A 218 -13.64 -17.97 -13.53
N SER A 219 -13.42 -16.67 -13.75
CA SER A 219 -13.28 -16.05 -15.07
C SER A 219 -11.84 -15.78 -15.51
N LEU A 220 -10.87 -15.81 -14.59
CA LEU A 220 -9.46 -15.54 -14.90
C LEU A 220 -8.63 -16.83 -14.82
N GLY A 221 -8.31 -17.29 -13.62
CA GLY A 221 -7.30 -18.32 -13.41
C GLY A 221 -5.91 -17.92 -13.94
N ILE A 222 -4.90 -18.72 -13.64
CA ILE A 222 -3.55 -18.52 -14.21
C ILE A 222 -3.56 -18.58 -15.75
N PRO A 223 -4.26 -19.53 -16.41
CA PRO A 223 -4.32 -19.57 -17.88
C PRO A 223 -4.99 -18.34 -18.50
N GLY A 224 -6.08 -17.83 -17.89
CA GLY A 224 -6.73 -16.63 -18.39
C GLY A 224 -5.87 -15.39 -18.17
N PHE A 225 -5.17 -15.27 -17.03
CA PHE A 225 -4.20 -14.19 -16.83
C PHE A 225 -3.14 -14.17 -17.93
N VAL A 226 -2.52 -15.32 -18.22
CA VAL A 226 -1.54 -15.47 -19.31
C VAL A 226 -2.15 -15.03 -20.64
N LYS A 227 -3.36 -15.51 -20.97
CA LYS A 227 -4.04 -15.12 -22.21
C LYS A 227 -4.27 -13.61 -22.29
N LYS A 228 -4.69 -12.97 -21.20
CA LYS A 228 -4.95 -11.52 -21.17
C LYS A 228 -3.66 -10.72 -21.35
N VAL A 229 -2.57 -11.11 -20.70
CA VAL A 229 -1.25 -10.50 -20.89
C VAL A 229 -0.76 -10.72 -22.34
N THR A 230 -1.07 -11.87 -22.94
CA THR A 230 -0.81 -12.10 -24.38
C THR A 230 -1.62 -11.19 -25.29
N ASP A 231 -2.90 -10.98 -24.96
CA ASP A 231 -3.78 -10.03 -25.65
C ASP A 231 -3.27 -8.58 -25.53
N LEU A 232 -2.44 -8.26 -24.52
CA LEU A 232 -1.71 -6.99 -24.38
C LEU A 232 -0.39 -6.93 -25.16
N GLY A 233 -0.09 -7.91 -26.01
CA GLY A 233 1.07 -7.89 -26.90
C GLY A 233 2.34 -8.52 -26.32
N PHE A 234 2.20 -9.44 -25.36
CA PHE A 234 3.31 -10.22 -24.81
C PHE A 234 3.24 -11.70 -25.18
N ASP A 235 4.36 -12.41 -25.11
CA ASP A 235 4.40 -13.88 -25.16
C ASP A 235 4.98 -14.43 -23.86
N LEU A 236 4.32 -15.44 -23.28
CA LEU A 236 4.84 -16.15 -22.12
C LEU A 236 6.08 -16.95 -22.54
N LYS A 237 7.19 -16.75 -21.84
CA LYS A 237 8.41 -17.54 -21.99
C LYS A 237 8.57 -18.57 -20.90
N HIS A 238 8.33 -18.17 -19.66
CA HIS A 238 8.47 -19.03 -18.51
C HIS A 238 7.39 -18.73 -17.48
N LYS A 239 6.97 -19.76 -16.76
CA LYS A 239 6.04 -19.65 -15.64
C LYS A 239 6.44 -20.67 -14.58
N ASP A 240 6.55 -20.22 -13.34
CA ASP A 240 6.84 -21.09 -12.19
C ASP A 240 5.69 -21.07 -11.20
N GLU A 241 5.07 -22.24 -11.02
CA GLU A 241 4.00 -22.49 -10.06
C GLU A 241 4.44 -23.43 -8.93
N SER A 242 5.74 -23.69 -8.76
CA SER A 242 6.26 -24.59 -7.72
C SER A 242 6.03 -24.06 -6.30
N ASN A 243 6.03 -22.74 -6.12
CA ASN A 243 5.76 -22.12 -4.83
C ASN A 243 4.28 -22.25 -4.45
N LYS A 244 3.99 -22.53 -3.18
CA LYS A 244 2.61 -22.69 -2.68
C LYS A 244 1.84 -21.37 -2.59
N MET A 245 2.54 -20.24 -2.42
CA MET A 245 1.93 -18.94 -2.13
C MET A 245 1.79 -18.06 -3.37
N PHE A 246 2.82 -18.01 -4.21
CA PHE A 246 2.87 -17.13 -5.38
C PHE A 246 3.18 -17.91 -6.67
N VAL A 247 2.91 -17.28 -7.79
CA VAL A 247 3.30 -17.71 -9.13
C VAL A 247 4.19 -16.63 -9.72
N THR A 248 5.21 -17.03 -10.49
CA THR A 248 6.04 -16.08 -11.26
C THR A 248 5.86 -16.30 -12.75
N PHE A 249 5.95 -15.22 -13.51
CA PHE A 249 5.85 -15.21 -14.96
C PHE A 249 7.00 -14.42 -15.57
N GLU A 250 7.46 -14.89 -16.72
CA GLU A 250 8.34 -14.18 -17.63
C GLU A 250 7.63 -14.03 -18.97
N PHE A 251 7.38 -12.78 -19.33
CA PHE A 251 6.77 -12.41 -20.60
C PHE A 251 7.78 -11.63 -21.44
N VAL A 252 7.71 -11.76 -22.76
CA VAL A 252 8.52 -10.97 -23.70
C VAL A 252 7.62 -10.04 -24.51
N LYS A 253 8.00 -8.76 -24.60
CA LYS A 253 7.31 -7.76 -25.43
C LYS A 253 7.41 -8.14 -26.90
N THR A 254 6.26 -8.31 -27.56
CA THR A 254 6.19 -8.61 -29.00
C THR A 254 5.86 -7.38 -29.82
N LYS A 255 5.89 -7.50 -31.16
CA LYS A 255 5.45 -6.45 -32.09
C LYS A 255 3.93 -6.27 -32.20
N ARG A 256 3.13 -7.18 -31.62
CA ARG A 256 1.66 -7.13 -31.72
C ARG A 256 1.12 -5.95 -30.93
N SER A 257 0.22 -5.17 -31.51
CA SER A 257 -0.48 -4.12 -30.77
C SER A 257 -1.39 -4.73 -29.69
N PRO A 258 -1.54 -4.09 -28.52
CA PRO A 258 -2.52 -4.51 -27.53
C PRO A 258 -3.93 -4.54 -28.12
N LYS A 259 -4.71 -5.56 -27.78
CA LYS A 259 -6.13 -5.61 -28.13
C LYS A 259 -6.90 -4.56 -27.31
N ALA A 260 -7.93 -3.97 -27.93
CA ALA A 260 -8.85 -3.09 -27.23
C ALA A 260 -9.69 -3.87 -26.19
N ASN A 261 -10.15 -3.18 -25.15
CA ASN A 261 -11.09 -3.70 -24.14
C ASN A 261 -10.61 -4.96 -23.39
N VAL A 262 -9.30 -5.16 -23.27
CA VAL A 262 -8.77 -6.19 -22.38
C VAL A 262 -9.07 -5.75 -20.94
N GLN A 263 -9.70 -6.66 -20.18
CA GLN A 263 -9.96 -6.50 -18.76
C GLN A 263 -9.33 -7.64 -18.00
N ILE A 264 -8.68 -7.30 -16.89
CA ILE A 264 -8.07 -8.21 -15.93
C ILE A 264 -8.62 -7.81 -14.56
N GLU A 265 -9.22 -8.77 -13.87
CA GLU A 265 -9.72 -8.59 -12.52
C GLU A 265 -9.19 -9.73 -11.65
N MET A 266 -8.52 -9.36 -10.56
CA MET A 266 -7.95 -10.28 -9.59
C MET A 266 -8.56 -10.00 -8.22
N LYS A 267 -8.64 -11.00 -7.35
CA LYS A 267 -9.05 -10.79 -5.96
C LYS A 267 -8.02 -9.95 -5.21
N ALA A 268 -8.49 -9.29 -4.14
CA ALA A 268 -7.61 -8.72 -3.14
C ALA A 268 -6.75 -9.82 -2.48
N CYS A 269 -5.51 -9.48 -2.11
CA CYS A 269 -4.69 -10.39 -1.32
C CYS A 269 -5.15 -10.36 0.14
N GLU A 270 -5.89 -11.38 0.57
CA GLU A 270 -6.31 -11.51 1.96
C GLU A 270 -5.23 -12.15 2.83
N TYR A 271 -4.59 -11.36 3.70
CA TYR A 271 -3.71 -11.88 4.74
C TYR A 271 -4.53 -12.42 5.93
N LYS A 272 -4.94 -13.69 5.83
CA LYS A 272 -5.76 -14.37 6.85
C LYS A 272 -5.05 -14.40 8.21
N ARG A 273 -5.83 -14.23 9.29
CA ARG A 273 -5.36 -14.52 10.66
C ARG A 273 -5.04 -16.01 10.72
N ARG A 274 -3.81 -16.35 11.10
CA ARG A 274 -3.48 -17.70 11.57
C ARG A 274 -3.54 -17.70 13.09
#